data_AF-A0A1Q7ST07-F1
#
_entry.id   AF-A0A1Q7ST07-F1
#
_cell.length_a   1.000
_cell.length_b   1.000
_cell.length_c   1.000
_cell.angle_alpha   90.00
_cell.angle_beta   90.00
_cell.angle_gamma   90.00
#
_symmetry.space_group_name_H-M   'P 1'
#
loop_
_entity.id
_entity.type
_entity.pdbx_description
1 polymer ?
#
loop_
_entity_poly.entity_id
_entity_poly.type
_entity_poly.pdbx_seq_one_letter_code
_entity_poly.pdbx_strand_id
1 'polypeptide(L)'
;MKASPKERHYPIQAEVIAVELSKKLVIVKHGDIPGLMPTMTMSYAIAIPESLGPGDKISADLVVSSSKARLEKIVLLEKAKPNRAPATSRADASLG
;
A
#
# COMPACT_ATOMS: atom_id res chain seq x y z
N MET A 1 -24.86 14.62 23.23
CA MET A 1 -23.63 14.94 22.47
C MET A 1 -22.80 13.67 22.34
N LYS A 2 -22.81 12.99 21.19
CA LYS A 2 -21.90 11.85 20.98
C LYS A 2 -20.49 12.43 20.87
N ALA A 3 -19.60 12.06 21.79
CA ALA A 3 -18.18 12.35 21.64
C ALA A 3 -17.73 11.70 20.33
N SER A 4 -17.37 12.53 19.35
CA SER A 4 -16.73 12.05 18.13
C SER A 4 -15.54 11.19 18.57
N PRO A 5 -15.43 9.93 18.14
CA PRO A 5 -14.24 9.15 18.46
C PRO A 5 -13.03 9.97 18.02
N LYS A 6 -12.02 10.10 18.88
CA LYS A 6 -10.81 10.85 18.58
C LYS A 6 -10.04 10.11 17.49
N GLU A 7 -10.41 10.34 16.25
CA GLU A 7 -9.69 9.84 15.08
C GLU A 7 -8.35 10.55 15.03
N ARG A 8 -7.27 9.77 14.97
CA ARG A 8 -5.92 10.29 14.78
C ARG A 8 -5.54 10.06 13.33
N HIS A 9 -5.09 11.12 12.67
CA HIS A 9 -4.64 11.07 11.29
C HIS A 9 -3.12 11.13 11.29
N TYR A 10 -2.50 10.13 10.69
CA TYR A 10 -1.05 10.07 10.51
C TYR A 10 -0.74 10.06 9.03
N PRO A 11 -0.03 11.06 8.49
CA PRO A 11 0.45 10.98 7.12
C PRO A 11 1.50 9.87 7.03
N ILE A 12 1.28 8.91 6.13
CA ILE A 12 2.18 7.77 5.92
C ILE A 12 2.56 7.66 4.45
N GLN A 13 3.76 7.13 4.22
CA GLN A 13 4.18 6.62 2.92
C GLN A 13 4.28 5.10 3.01
N ALA A 14 3.73 4.41 2.02
CA ALA A 14 3.70 2.97 2.01
C ALA A 14 3.85 2.40 0.60
N GLU A 15 4.44 1.23 0.51
CA GLU A 15 4.52 0.44 -0.71
C GLU A 15 3.44 -0.63 -0.69
N VAL A 16 2.63 -0.70 -1.75
CA VAL A 16 1.59 -1.71 -1.90
C VAL A 16 2.26 -3.05 -2.17
N ILE A 17 2.04 -4.00 -1.29
CA ILE A 17 2.53 -5.38 -1.44
C ILE A 17 1.47 -6.24 -2.12
N ALA A 18 0.20 -6.08 -1.74
CA ALA A 18 -0.93 -6.77 -2.35
C ALA A 18 -2.23 -6.00 -2.15
N VAL A 19 -3.17 -6.17 -3.07
CA VAL A 19 -4.50 -5.55 -3.01
C VAL A 19 -5.57 -6.64 -3.00
N GLU A 20 -6.37 -6.68 -1.95
CA GLU A 20 -7.45 -7.65 -1.74
C GLU A 20 -8.79 -6.95 -1.95
N LEU A 21 -9.14 -6.71 -3.22
CA LEU A 21 -10.35 -5.97 -3.61
C LEU A 21 -11.64 -6.60 -3.05
N SER A 22 -11.72 -7.93 -3.02
CA SER A 22 -12.87 -8.66 -2.46
C SER A 22 -13.10 -8.37 -0.98
N LYS A 23 -12.04 -8.02 -0.24
CA LYS A 23 -12.09 -7.71 1.20
C LYS A 23 -11.97 -6.21 1.50
N LYS A 24 -11.75 -5.38 0.46
CA LYS A 24 -11.40 -3.95 0.60
C LYS A 24 -10.21 -3.73 1.54
N LEU A 25 -9.24 -4.64 1.46
CA LEU A 25 -8.01 -4.57 2.24
C LEU A 25 -6.84 -4.35 1.28
N VAL A 26 -5.86 -3.57 1.73
CA VAL A 26 -4.57 -3.44 1.06
C VAL A 26 -3.49 -3.84 2.04
N ILE A 27 -2.60 -4.71 1.59
CA ILE A 27 -1.40 -5.08 2.33
C ILE A 27 -0.32 -4.12 1.85
N VAL A 28 0.16 -3.28 2.77
CA VAL A 28 1.20 -2.30 2.46
C VAL A 28 2.34 -2.45 3.44
N LYS A 29 3.53 -2.15 2.96
CA LYS A 29 4.71 -1.92 3.79
C LYS A 29 4.82 -0.43 4.03
N HIS A 30 4.45 0.01 5.22
CA HIS A 30 4.58 1.42 5.59
C HIS A 30 5.99 1.71 6.09
N GLY A 31 6.46 2.93 5.85
CA GLY A 31 7.70 3.45 6.46
C GLY A 31 7.57 3.66 7.97
N ASP A 32 8.58 4.30 8.55
CA ASP A 32 8.49 4.76 9.95
C ASP A 32 7.36 5.77 10.11
N ILE A 33 6.48 5.54 11.10
CA ILE A 33 5.36 6.44 11.42
C ILE A 33 5.65 7.09 12.78
N PRO A 34 6.11 8.34 12.79
CA PRO A 34 6.54 9.00 14.02
C PRO A 34 5.37 9.13 15.00
N GLY A 35 5.57 8.65 16.23
CA GLY A 35 4.56 8.66 17.27
C GLY A 35 3.48 7.58 17.15
N LEU A 36 3.62 6.64 16.22
CA LEU A 36 2.74 5.48 16.10
C LEU A 36 3.50 4.14 16.12
N MET A 37 4.40 3.89 15.15
CA MET A 37 5.12 2.62 15.02
C MET A 37 6.25 2.64 13.97
N PRO A 38 7.27 1.76 14.09
CA PRO A 38 8.34 1.62 13.11
C PRO A 38 7.86 0.99 11.80
N THR A 39 8.74 0.94 10.78
CA THR A 39 8.46 0.31 9.48
C THR A 39 7.98 -1.14 9.64
N MET A 40 6.74 -1.42 9.22
CA MET A 40 6.15 -2.77 9.25
C MET A 40 5.24 -3.00 8.02
N THR A 41 4.91 -4.27 7.78
CA THR A 41 3.95 -4.67 6.74
C THR A 41 2.65 -5.07 7.41
N MET A 42 1.56 -4.35 7.09
CA MET A 42 0.24 -4.60 7.67
C MET A 42 -0.86 -4.39 6.63
N SER A 43 -2.01 -5.03 6.89
CA SER A 43 -3.22 -4.86 6.10
C SER A 43 -4.09 -3.73 6.66
N TYR A 44 -4.49 -2.79 5.82
CA TYR A 44 -5.43 -1.73 6.18
C TYR A 44 -6.68 -1.77 5.31
N ALA A 45 -7.79 -1.32 5.89
CA ALA A 45 -9.00 -1.09 5.13
C ALA A 45 -8.85 0.16 4.24
N ILE A 46 -9.33 0.06 3.00
CA ILE A 46 -9.36 1.19 2.06
C ILE A 46 -10.81 1.57 1.78
N ALA A 47 -11.09 2.88 1.74
CA ALA A 47 -12.42 3.38 1.44
C ALA A 47 -12.78 3.19 -0.04
N ILE A 48 -11.83 3.49 -0.94
CA ILE A 48 -12.00 3.39 -2.39
C ILE A 48 -10.74 2.75 -2.99
N PRO A 49 -10.84 1.56 -3.59
CA PRO A 49 -9.74 1.02 -4.38
C PRO A 49 -9.65 1.79 -5.70
N GLU A 50 -8.67 2.68 -5.81
CA GLU A 50 -8.21 3.15 -7.11
C GLU A 50 -7.30 2.10 -7.76
N SER A 51 -6.81 2.34 -8.99
CA SER A 51 -5.91 1.44 -9.75
C SER A 51 -4.52 1.28 -9.11
N LEU A 52 -4.51 0.73 -7.90
CA LEU A 52 -3.35 0.34 -7.12
C LEU A 52 -2.99 -1.10 -7.44
N GLY A 53 -1.71 -1.34 -7.66
CA GLY A 53 -1.13 -2.65 -7.86
C GLY A 53 0.05 -2.91 -6.92
N PRO A 54 0.46 -4.17 -6.77
CA PRO A 54 1.72 -4.51 -6.10
C PRO A 54 2.91 -3.73 -6.67
N GLY A 55 3.74 -3.19 -5.79
CA GLY A 55 4.90 -2.35 -6.10
C GLY A 55 4.61 -0.85 -6.22
N ASP A 56 3.34 -0.43 -6.17
CA ASP A 56 2.99 0.99 -6.18
C ASP A 56 3.39 1.66 -4.86
N LYS A 57 4.06 2.81 -4.93
CA LYS A 57 4.31 3.65 -3.75
C LYS A 57 3.20 4.68 -3.63
N ILE A 58 2.58 4.73 -2.46
CA ILE A 58 1.47 5.61 -2.15
C ILE A 58 1.78 6.48 -0.93
N SER A 59 1.21 7.67 -0.90
CA SER A 59 1.04 8.47 0.31
C SER A 59 -0.42 8.36 0.75
N ALA A 60 -0.69 8.22 2.04
CA ALA A 60 -2.05 8.16 2.56
C ALA A 60 -2.13 8.74 3.97
N ASP A 61 -3.32 9.15 4.39
CA ASP A 61 -3.62 9.45 5.78
C ASP A 61 -4.12 8.17 6.47
N LEU A 62 -3.33 7.64 7.41
CA LEU A 62 -3.73 6.55 8.28
C LEU A 62 -4.63 7.10 9.38
N VAL A 63 -5.91 6.79 9.29
CA VAL A 63 -6.92 7.17 10.28
C VAL A 63 -7.08 6.03 11.27
N VAL A 64 -6.61 6.28 12.50
CA VAL A 64 -6.74 5.35 13.62
C VAL A 64 -7.85 5.82 14.54
N SER A 65 -8.90 5.00 14.65
CA SER A 65 -9.99 5.15 15.60
C SER A 65 -9.90 4.02 16.64
N SER A 66 -10.59 4.13 17.78
CA SER A 66 -10.40 3.34 19.01
C SER A 66 -10.22 1.81 18.85
N SER A 67 -10.66 1.22 17.74
CA SER A 67 -10.40 -0.20 17.41
C SER A 67 -10.24 -0.48 15.91
N LYS A 68 -10.07 0.56 15.07
CA LYS A 68 -10.05 0.40 13.61
C LYS A 68 -9.00 1.32 12.99
N ALA A 69 -8.32 0.82 11.98
CA ALA A 69 -7.37 1.58 11.18
C ALA A 69 -7.79 1.51 9.70
N ARG A 70 -7.83 2.66 9.03
CA ARG A 70 -8.13 2.75 7.60
C ARG A 70 -7.24 3.78 6.91
N LEU A 71 -7.02 3.59 5.63
CA LEU A 71 -6.32 4.56 4.78
C LEU A 71 -7.32 5.46 4.07
N GLU A 72 -7.04 6.76 4.14
CA GLU A 72 -7.77 7.81 3.42
C GLU A 72 -6.80 8.67 2.61
N LYS A 73 -7.36 9.47 1.70
CA LYS A 73 -6.60 10.38 0.82
C LYS A 73 -5.36 9.72 0.20
N ILE A 74 -5.58 8.54 -0.38
CA ILE A 74 -4.51 7.78 -1.01
C ILE A 74 -4.09 8.54 -2.28
N VAL A 75 -2.79 8.79 -2.41
CA VAL A 75 -2.17 9.44 -3.56
C VAL A 75 -1.08 8.51 -4.09
N LEU A 76 -1.16 8.13 -5.36
CA LEU A 76 -0.10 7.37 -6.03
C LEU A 76 1.11 8.29 -6.26
N LEU A 77 2.21 8.01 -5.56
CA LEU A 77 3.47 8.75 -5.71
C LEU A 77 4.30 8.20 -6.86
N GLU A 78 4.43 6.88 -6.91
CA GLU A 78 5.21 6.18 -7.92
C GLU A 78 4.46 4.92 -8.31
N LYS A 79 4.13 4.80 -9.60
CA LYS A 79 3.56 3.55 -10.12
C LYS A 79 4.66 2.50 -10.20
N ALA A 80 4.35 1.27 -9.82
CA ALA A 80 5.21 0.12 -10.01
C ALA A 80 5.70 0.13 -11.45
N LYS A 81 7.01 0.24 -11.64
CA LYS A 81 7.57 0.03 -12.97
C LYS A 81 7.20 -1.39 -13.35
N PRO A 82 6.56 -1.64 -14.52
CA PRO A 82 6.45 -3.00 -15.01
C PRO A 82 7.89 -3.47 -15.12
N ASN A 83 8.30 -4.35 -14.20
CA ASN A 83 9.59 -4.98 -14.27
C ASN A 83 9.55 -5.74 -15.59
N ARG A 84 10.17 -5.16 -16.63
CA ARG A 84 10.48 -5.89 -17.84
C ARG A 84 11.40 -6.98 -17.33
N ALA A 85 10.84 -8.17 -17.08
CA ALA A 85 11.64 -9.36 -16.87
C ALA A 85 12.75 -9.31 -17.92
N PRO A 86 14.03 -9.60 -17.57
CA PRO A 86 15.00 -9.80 -18.62
C PRO A 86 14.39 -10.87 -19.49
N ALA A 87 14.07 -10.51 -20.74
CA ALA A 87 13.60 -11.45 -21.73
C ALA A 87 14.59 -12.60 -21.66
N THR A 88 14.12 -13.77 -21.25
CA THR A 88 14.89 -15.00 -21.30
C THR A 88 15.37 -15.10 -22.73
N SER A 89 16.63 -14.72 -22.95
CA SER A 89 17.32 -14.98 -24.20
C SER A 89 17.53 -16.49 -24.21
N ARG A 90 16.51 -17.23 -24.61
CA ARG A 90 16.68 -18.56 -25.19
C ARG A 90 17.20 -18.33 -26.60
N ALA A 91 18.44 -17.88 -26.68
CA ALA A 91 19.30 -18.07 -27.83
C ALA A 91 20.22 -19.24 -27.48
N ASP A 92 19.65 -20.44 -27.42
CA ASP A 92 20.43 -21.68 -27.52
C ASP A 92 19.74 -22.57 -28.55
N ALA A 93 20.02 -22.25 -29.80
CA ALA A 93 19.83 -23.11 -30.95
C ALA A 93 20.96 -22.78 -31.93
N SER A 94 22.20 -23.04 -31.50
CA SER A 94 23.29 -23.23 -32.45
C SER A 94 23.23 -24.69 -32.90
N LEU A 95 22.94 -24.88 -34.18
CA LEU A 95 23.29 -26.09 -34.90
C LEU A 95 24.80 -26.34 -34.76
N GLY A 96 25.15 -27.60 -34.48
CA GLY A 96 26.48 -28.17 -34.64
C GLY A 96 26.32 -29.62 -35.08
#